data_AF-A0A2D7VUQ4-F1
#
_entry.id   AF-A0A2D7VUQ4-F1
#
_cell.length_a   1.000
_cell.length_b   1.000
_cell.length_c   1.000
_cell.angle_alpha   90.00
_cell.angle_beta   90.00
_cell.angle_gamma   90.00
#
_symmetry.space_group_name_H-M   'P 1'
#
loop_
_entity.id
_entity.type
_entity.pdbx_description
1 polymer ?
#
loop_
_entity_poly.entity_id
_entity_poly.type
_entity_poly.pdbx_seq_one_letter_code
_entity_poly.pdbx_strand_id
1 'polypeptide(L)'
;PRGLIGLLLAVILSAAMSSTASELNALGSTTAIDLYKRNRPGRTEKQYMNASKWFTMLWGVIAIMVASVANLFENLIELVNIIGSIFYGNVLGIFLLAFFVKYVKSKATFVAALITQVIVIIVWYIDIMPYLWLNLFGCALVMGLALLLQVSMGSKNVVK
;
A
#
# COMPACT_ATOMS: atom_id res chain seq x y z
N PRO A 1 5.46 -12.16 -39.71
CA PRO A 1 4.70 -11.30 -40.66
C PRO A 1 4.58 -9.86 -40.12
N ARG A 2 4.67 -8.85 -40.99
CA ARG A 2 4.66 -7.42 -40.59
C ARG A 2 3.40 -7.03 -39.80
N GLY A 3 2.24 -7.61 -40.12
CA GLY A 3 0.98 -7.41 -39.36
C GLY A 3 0.98 -7.98 -37.94
N LEU A 4 1.77 -9.03 -37.67
CA LEU A 4 1.83 -9.66 -36.35
C LEU A 4 2.60 -8.81 -35.33
N ILE A 5 3.59 -8.05 -35.79
CA ILE A 5 4.38 -7.13 -34.95
C ILE A 5 3.49 -5.98 -34.49
N GLY A 6 2.69 -5.42 -35.40
CA GLY A 6 1.72 -4.36 -35.06
C GLY A 6 0.66 -4.85 -34.06
N LEU A 7 0.15 -6.08 -34.26
CA LEU A 7 -0.78 -6.70 -33.31
C LEU A 7 -0.14 -6.87 -31.92
N LEU A 8 1.10 -7.36 -31.85
CA LEU A 8 1.80 -7.60 -30.60
C LEU A 8 2.04 -6.29 -29.82
N LEU A 9 2.43 -5.22 -30.51
CA LEU A 9 2.55 -3.88 -29.90
C LEU A 9 1.21 -3.37 -29.38
N ALA A 10 0.13 -3.54 -30.15
CA ALA A 10 -1.21 -3.14 -29.71
C ALA A 10 -1.65 -3.90 -28.45
N VAL A 11 -1.36 -5.20 -28.36
CA VAL A 11 -1.68 -6.02 -27.18
C VAL A 11 -0.88 -5.57 -25.95
N ILE A 12 0.43 -5.33 -26.09
CA ILE A 12 1.27 -4.87 -24.98
C ILE A 12 0.81 -3.50 -24.47
N LEU A 13 0.55 -2.56 -25.38
CA LEU A 13 0.07 -1.22 -25.00
C LEU A 13 -1.31 -1.30 -24.35
N SER A 14 -2.22 -2.10 -24.90
CA SER A 14 -3.56 -2.30 -24.32
C SER A 14 -3.48 -2.91 -22.91
N ALA A 15 -2.61 -3.90 -22.70
CA ALA A 15 -2.38 -4.50 -21.39
C ALA A 15 -1.81 -3.48 -20.37
N ALA A 16 -0.81 -2.70 -20.77
CA ALA A 16 -0.22 -1.66 -19.92
C ALA A 16 -1.22 -0.54 -19.58
N MET A 17 -2.01 -0.09 -20.55
CA MET A 17 -3.06 0.92 -20.35
C MET A 17 -4.17 0.40 -19.43
N SER A 18 -4.53 -0.87 -19.53
CA SER A 18 -5.53 -1.49 -18.66
C SER A 18 -5.08 -1.54 -17.20
N SER A 19 -3.83 -1.98 -16.93
CA SER A 19 -3.27 -2.01 -15.56
C SER A 19 -3.19 -0.60 -14.96
N THR A 20 -2.60 0.34 -15.71
CA THR A 20 -2.41 1.73 -15.25
C THR A 20 -3.75 2.45 -15.02
N ALA A 21 -4.76 2.24 -15.86
CA ALA A 21 -6.09 2.80 -15.65
C ALA A 21 -6.75 2.25 -14.37
N SER A 22 -6.60 0.94 -14.10
CA SER A 22 -7.11 0.30 -12.89
C SER A 22 -6.43 0.84 -11.63
N GLU A 23 -5.10 0.98 -11.65
CA GLU A 23 -4.30 1.52 -10.55
C GLU A 23 -4.66 2.98 -10.24
N LEU A 24 -4.73 3.85 -11.25
CA LEU A 24 -5.09 5.26 -11.07
C LEU A 24 -6.52 5.43 -10.56
N ASN A 25 -7.45 4.61 -11.03
CA ASN A 25 -8.82 4.61 -10.54
C ASN A 25 -8.90 4.15 -9.08
N ALA A 26 -8.18 3.10 -8.71
CA ALA A 26 -8.11 2.62 -7.34
C ALA A 26 -7.53 3.68 -6.40
N LEU A 27 -6.43 4.33 -6.79
CA LEU A 27 -5.81 5.42 -6.01
C LEU A 27 -6.75 6.63 -5.88
N GLY A 28 -7.39 7.05 -6.97
CA GLY A 28 -8.36 8.15 -6.98
C GLY A 28 -9.56 7.87 -6.08
N SER A 29 -10.13 6.67 -6.17
CA SER A 29 -11.28 6.24 -5.36
C SER A 29 -10.91 6.10 -3.88
N THR A 30 -9.79 5.45 -3.57
CA THR A 30 -9.29 5.31 -2.19
C THR A 30 -9.06 6.68 -1.56
N THR A 31 -8.44 7.62 -2.31
CA THR A 31 -8.25 9.01 -1.83
C THR A 31 -9.59 9.72 -1.62
N ALA A 32 -10.54 9.57 -2.55
CA ALA A 32 -11.84 10.21 -2.44
C ALA A 32 -12.68 9.65 -1.27
N ILE A 33 -12.66 8.34 -1.05
CA ILE A 33 -13.48 7.68 -0.03
C ILE A 33 -12.82 7.78 1.34
N ASP A 34 -11.54 7.42 1.46
CA ASP A 34 -10.87 7.28 2.76
C ASP A 34 -10.40 8.62 3.33
N LEU A 35 -9.97 9.55 2.47
CA LEU A 35 -9.51 10.88 2.91
C LEU A 35 -10.61 11.94 2.77
N TYR A 36 -11.24 12.07 1.59
CA TYR A 36 -12.16 13.18 1.33
C TYR A 36 -13.55 12.95 1.96
N LYS A 37 -14.22 11.82 1.70
CA LYS A 37 -15.55 11.52 2.25
C LYS A 37 -15.53 11.36 3.77
N ARG A 38 -14.47 10.78 4.33
CA ARG A 38 -14.29 10.66 5.79
C ARG A 38 -14.11 12.00 6.50
N ASN A 39 -13.37 12.95 5.92
CA ASN A 39 -13.11 14.26 6.54
C ASN A 39 -14.17 15.32 6.21
N ARG A 40 -14.93 15.16 5.13
CA ARG A 40 -15.99 16.10 4.70
C ARG A 40 -17.33 15.35 4.51
N PRO A 41 -17.93 14.81 5.58
CA PRO A 41 -19.21 14.11 5.50
C PRO A 41 -20.35 15.05 5.06
N GLY A 42 -21.39 14.48 4.44
CA GLY A 42 -22.61 15.22 4.06
C GLY A 42 -22.64 15.86 2.66
N ARG A 43 -21.68 15.55 1.79
CA ARG A 43 -21.70 15.98 0.37
C ARG A 43 -22.54 15.05 -0.50
N THR A 44 -23.01 15.54 -1.65
CA THR A 44 -23.80 14.75 -2.59
C THR A 44 -22.92 13.74 -3.35
N GLU A 45 -23.51 12.62 -3.79
CA GLU A 45 -22.82 11.60 -4.61
C GLU A 45 -22.14 12.20 -5.86
N LYS A 46 -22.76 13.22 -6.49
CA LYS A 46 -22.16 13.95 -7.61
C LYS A 46 -20.86 14.68 -7.23
N GLN A 47 -20.79 15.23 -6.02
CA GLN A 47 -19.58 15.91 -5.54
C GLN A 47 -18.47 14.90 -5.21
N TYR A 48 -18.80 13.72 -4.67
CA TYR A 48 -17.81 12.65 -4.46
C TYR A 48 -17.30 12.07 -5.77
N MET A 49 -18.18 11.87 -6.76
CA MET A 49 -17.79 11.45 -8.11
C MET A 49 -16.83 12.45 -8.78
N ASN A 50 -17.15 13.74 -8.71
CA ASN A 50 -16.28 14.78 -9.27
C ASN A 50 -14.94 14.88 -8.52
N ALA A 51 -14.95 14.71 -7.19
CA ALA A 51 -13.71 14.67 -6.40
C ALA A 51 -12.84 13.47 -6.80
N SER A 52 -13.42 12.28 -6.95
CA SER A 52 -12.70 11.08 -7.41
C SER A 52 -12.02 11.29 -8.77
N LYS A 53 -12.73 11.87 -9.75
CA LYS A 53 -12.14 12.21 -11.06
C LYS A 53 -10.95 13.17 -10.94
N TRP A 54 -11.06 14.19 -10.09
CA TRP A 54 -9.96 15.13 -9.83
C TRP A 54 -8.76 14.45 -9.16
N PHE A 55 -8.99 13.55 -8.20
CA PHE A 55 -7.92 12.77 -7.59
C PHE A 55 -7.27 11.81 -8.58
N THR A 56 -8.03 11.13 -9.45
CA THR A 56 -7.47 10.31 -10.53
C THR A 56 -6.57 11.13 -11.45
N MET A 57 -6.99 12.35 -11.82
CA MET A 57 -6.15 13.25 -12.62
C MET A 57 -4.87 13.65 -11.88
N LEU A 58 -4.98 13.99 -10.59
CA LEU A 58 -3.83 14.32 -9.75
C LEU A 58 -2.82 13.17 -9.67
N TRP A 59 -3.29 11.94 -9.42
CA TRP A 59 -2.45 10.74 -9.42
C TRP A 59 -1.84 10.46 -10.80
N GLY A 60 -2.56 10.74 -11.89
CA GLY A 60 -2.03 10.64 -13.24
C GLY A 60 -0.86 11.60 -13.49
N VAL A 61 -0.97 12.86 -13.03
CA VAL A 61 0.12 13.84 -13.11
C VAL A 61 1.32 13.39 -12.27
N ILE A 62 1.09 12.87 -11.06
CA ILE A 62 2.15 12.30 -10.20
C ILE A 62 2.83 11.12 -10.89
N ALA A 63 2.07 10.22 -11.50
CA ALA A 63 2.61 9.07 -12.23
C ALA A 63 3.50 9.50 -13.40
N ILE A 64 3.11 10.54 -14.17
CA ILE A 64 3.93 11.10 -15.27
C ILE A 64 5.23 11.71 -14.73
N MET A 65 5.17 12.44 -13.61
CA MET A 65 6.38 12.98 -12.97
C MET A 65 7.33 11.87 -12.53
N VAL A 66 6.83 10.81 -11.90
CA VAL A 66 7.65 9.66 -11.49
C VAL A 66 8.21 8.92 -12.71
N ALA A 67 7.40 8.71 -13.76
CA ALA A 67 7.84 8.08 -15.00
C ALA A 67 8.98 8.86 -15.69
N SER A 68 9.01 10.18 -15.55
CA SER A 68 10.08 11.03 -16.10
C SER A 68 11.43 10.80 -15.40
N VAL A 69 11.41 10.45 -14.11
CA VAL A 69 12.59 10.18 -13.28
C VAL A 69 12.95 8.68 -13.26
N ALA A 70 12.03 7.80 -13.66
CA ALA A 70 12.21 6.35 -13.64
C ALA A 70 13.43 5.87 -14.45
N ASN A 71 13.80 6.57 -15.53
CA ASN A 71 14.97 6.25 -16.34
C ASN A 71 16.32 6.42 -15.60
N LEU A 72 16.34 7.04 -14.41
CA LEU A 72 17.53 7.14 -13.57
C LEU A 72 17.88 5.82 -12.86
N PHE A 73 16.96 4.86 -12.83
CA PHE A 73 17.16 3.57 -12.17
C PHE A 73 17.53 2.50 -13.19
N GLU A 74 18.60 1.75 -12.91
CA GLU A 74 19.09 0.68 -13.81
C GLU A 74 18.12 -0.50 -13.89
N ASN A 75 17.45 -0.83 -12.78
CA ASN A 75 16.51 -1.95 -12.70
C ASN A 75 15.19 -1.54 -12.03
N LEU A 76 14.19 -1.23 -12.86
CA LEU A 76 12.86 -0.85 -12.41
C LEU A 76 12.13 -1.97 -11.65
N ILE A 77 12.35 -3.23 -12.04
CA ILE A 77 11.72 -4.38 -11.39
C ILE A 77 12.26 -4.53 -9.96
N GLU A 78 13.56 -4.32 -9.78
CA GLU A 78 14.20 -4.31 -8.47
C GLU A 78 13.67 -3.17 -7.60
N LEU A 79 13.64 -1.94 -8.12
CA LEU A 79 13.14 -0.78 -7.39
C LEU A 79 11.71 -0.98 -6.89
N VAL A 80 10.80 -1.43 -7.77
CA VAL A 80 9.40 -1.67 -7.40
C VAL A 80 9.29 -2.76 -6.35
N ASN A 81 10.10 -3.82 -6.44
CA ASN A 81 10.09 -4.88 -5.43
C ASN A 81 10.68 -4.43 -4.09
N ILE A 82 11.71 -3.58 -4.08
CA ILE A 82 12.26 -3.01 -2.83
C ILE A 82 11.18 -2.17 -2.13
N ILE A 83 10.54 -1.25 -2.87
CA ILE A 83 9.46 -0.42 -2.32
C ILE A 83 8.32 -1.30 -1.82
N GLY A 84 7.86 -2.26 -2.64
CA GLY A 84 6.82 -3.21 -2.26
C GLY A 84 7.19 -3.96 -0.98
N SER A 85 8.41 -4.47 -0.90
CA SER A 85 8.91 -5.23 0.25
C SER A 85 8.93 -4.46 1.57
N ILE A 86 9.17 -3.14 1.53
CA ILE A 86 9.20 -2.28 2.72
C ILE A 86 7.79 -2.03 3.29
N PHE A 87 6.76 -2.05 2.44
CA PHE A 87 5.38 -1.69 2.84
C PHE A 87 4.43 -2.90 2.90
N TYR A 88 4.50 -3.82 1.93
CA TYR A 88 3.54 -4.91 1.77
C TYR A 88 3.55 -5.88 2.94
N GLY A 89 4.71 -6.21 3.51
CA GLY A 89 4.80 -7.06 4.70
C GLY A 89 3.97 -6.54 5.88
N ASN A 90 4.09 -5.24 6.17
CA ASN A 90 3.36 -4.59 7.27
C ASN A 90 1.85 -4.59 7.00
N VAL A 91 1.43 -4.20 5.79
CA VAL A 91 0.02 -4.16 5.38
C VAL A 91 -0.60 -5.57 5.43
N LEU A 92 0.11 -6.58 4.90
CA LEU A 92 -0.31 -7.97 4.94
C LEU A 92 -0.54 -8.45 6.38
N GLY A 93 0.39 -8.17 7.30
CA GLY A 93 0.24 -8.58 8.69
C GLY A 93 -0.95 -7.91 9.39
N ILE A 94 -1.25 -6.65 9.10
CA ILE A 94 -2.47 -5.97 9.58
C ILE A 94 -3.73 -6.67 9.06
N PHE A 95 -3.77 -7.01 7.77
CA PHE A 95 -4.90 -7.75 7.20
C PHE A 95 -5.06 -9.13 7.84
N LEU A 96 -3.97 -9.88 8.04
CA LEU A 96 -4.02 -11.18 8.69
C LEU A 96 -4.55 -11.09 10.13
N LEU A 97 -4.11 -10.10 10.91
CA LEU A 97 -4.66 -9.84 12.25
C LEU A 97 -6.16 -9.57 12.19
N ALA A 98 -6.61 -8.76 11.24
CA ALA A 98 -8.02 -8.40 11.11
C ALA A 98 -8.92 -9.61 10.76
N PHE A 99 -8.43 -10.55 9.94
CA PHE A 99 -9.21 -11.74 9.55
C PHE A 99 -9.11 -12.89 10.56
N PHE A 100 -7.89 -13.23 11.01
CA PHE A 100 -7.63 -14.44 11.78
C PHE A 100 -7.59 -14.20 13.30
N VAL A 101 -7.24 -13.00 13.76
CA VAL A 101 -7.00 -12.71 15.19
C VAL A 101 -7.95 -11.61 15.70
N LYS A 102 -9.24 -11.96 15.80
CA LYS A 102 -10.33 -11.05 16.19
C LYS A 102 -10.22 -10.44 17.60
N TYR A 103 -9.31 -10.93 18.44
CA TYR A 103 -9.07 -10.42 19.79
C TYR A 103 -8.23 -9.12 19.81
N VAL A 104 -7.42 -8.86 18.78
CA VAL A 104 -6.52 -7.69 18.76
C VAL A 104 -7.32 -6.42 18.44
N LYS A 105 -7.21 -5.40 19.30
CA LYS A 105 -7.90 -4.12 19.12
C LYS A 105 -7.17 -3.22 18.15
N SER A 106 -7.90 -2.36 17.44
CA SER A 106 -7.37 -1.44 16.43
C SER A 106 -6.24 -0.53 16.95
N LYS A 107 -6.29 -0.12 18.23
CA LYS A 107 -5.21 0.70 18.84
C LYS A 107 -3.88 -0.07 18.92
N ALA A 108 -3.91 -1.33 19.33
CA ALA A 108 -2.71 -2.16 19.42
C ALA A 108 -2.14 -2.43 18.02
N THR A 109 -3.00 -2.75 17.05
CA THR A 109 -2.58 -2.94 15.65
C THR A 109 -1.96 -1.68 15.05
N PHE A 110 -2.53 -0.50 15.31
CA PHE A 110 -2.00 0.76 14.78
C PHE A 110 -0.61 1.10 15.34
N VAL A 111 -0.42 0.95 16.67
CA VAL A 111 0.87 1.20 17.31
C VAL A 111 1.91 0.17 16.84
N ALA A 112 1.53 -1.11 16.77
CA ALA A 112 2.39 -2.16 16.22
C ALA A 112 2.82 -1.84 14.79
N ALA A 113 1.90 -1.44 13.92
CA ALA A 113 2.18 -1.13 12.52
C ALA A 113 3.17 0.03 12.35
N LEU A 114 3.07 1.07 13.18
CA LEU A 114 4.04 2.18 13.17
C LEU A 114 5.43 1.73 13.60
N ILE A 115 5.52 0.99 14.71
CA ILE A 115 6.80 0.47 15.21
C ILE A 115 7.42 -0.48 14.18
N THR A 116 6.63 -1.38 13.60
CA THR A 116 7.08 -2.28 12.53
C THR A 116 7.59 -1.50 11.32
N GLN A 117 6.89 -0.46 10.89
CA GLN A 117 7.32 0.32 9.73
C GLN A 117 8.70 0.95 9.96
N VAL A 118 8.94 1.51 11.15
CA VAL A 118 10.24 2.08 11.52
C VAL A 118 11.33 1.01 11.53
N ILE A 119 11.04 -0.15 12.14
CA ILE A 119 12.01 -1.25 12.20
C ILE A 119 12.35 -1.78 10.81
N VAL A 120 11.36 -2.00 9.93
CA VAL A 120 11.59 -2.48 8.56
C VAL A 120 12.45 -1.50 7.76
N ILE A 121 12.21 -0.18 7.90
CA ILE A 121 13.04 0.84 7.25
C ILE A 121 14.48 0.79 7.76
N ILE A 122 14.67 0.63 9.07
CA ILE A 122 16.01 0.49 9.67
C ILE A 122 16.70 -0.77 9.14
N VAL A 123 16.02 -1.92 9.16
CA VAL A 123 16.54 -3.21 8.69
C VAL A 123 16.92 -3.16 7.21
N TRP A 124 16.14 -2.47 6.39
CA TRP A 124 16.48 -2.23 4.99
C TRP A 124 17.72 -1.34 4.85
N TYR A 125 17.83 -0.27 5.63
CA TYR A 125 18.97 0.66 5.56
C TYR A 125 20.31 0.00 5.95
N ILE A 126 20.28 -0.93 6.91
CA ILE A 126 21.47 -1.68 7.37
C ILE A 126 21.73 -2.96 6.57
N ASP A 127 20.94 -3.22 5.54
CA ASP A 127 21.08 -4.35 4.59
C ASP A 127 21.30 -5.71 5.27
N ILE A 128 20.59 -5.98 6.36
CA ILE A 128 20.73 -7.25 7.11
C ILE A 128 20.24 -8.45 6.30
N MET A 129 19.25 -8.25 5.42
CA MET A 129 18.59 -9.33 4.69
C MET A 129 18.14 -8.89 3.30
N PRO A 130 18.00 -9.83 2.35
CA PRO A 130 17.47 -9.53 1.03
C PRO A 130 16.10 -8.87 1.09
N TYR A 131 15.84 -7.88 0.22
CA TYR A 131 14.62 -7.09 0.26
C TYR A 131 13.35 -7.95 0.20
N LEU A 132 13.33 -9.07 -0.52
CA LEU A 132 12.17 -9.98 -0.56
C LEU A 132 11.78 -10.54 0.83
N TRP A 133 12.77 -10.79 1.70
CA TRP A 133 12.53 -11.30 3.05
C TRP A 133 11.90 -10.27 3.99
N LEU A 134 12.02 -8.97 3.68
CA LEU A 134 11.37 -7.91 4.45
C LEU A 134 9.85 -8.06 4.48
N ASN A 135 9.25 -8.68 3.46
CA ASN A 135 7.81 -8.98 3.45
C ASN A 135 7.43 -9.94 4.58
N LEU A 136 8.13 -11.07 4.67
CA LEU A 136 7.87 -12.08 5.69
C LEU A 136 8.20 -11.53 7.08
N PHE A 137 9.34 -10.86 7.20
CA PHE A 137 9.80 -10.25 8.45
C PHE A 137 8.82 -9.18 8.94
N GLY A 138 8.44 -8.21 8.11
CA GLY A 138 7.51 -7.15 8.46
C GLY A 138 6.13 -7.70 8.88
N CYS A 139 5.64 -8.72 8.17
CA CYS A 139 4.40 -9.41 8.51
C CYS A 139 4.46 -10.09 9.88
N ALA A 140 5.49 -10.90 10.13
CA ALA A 140 5.67 -11.58 11.41
C ALA A 140 5.84 -10.57 12.56
N LEU A 141 6.57 -9.48 12.31
CA LEU A 141 6.88 -8.47 13.31
C LEU A 141 5.64 -7.66 13.72
N VAL A 142 4.81 -7.20 12.77
CA VAL A 142 3.56 -6.51 13.12
C VAL A 142 2.59 -7.43 13.86
N MET A 143 2.48 -8.70 13.47
CA MET A 143 1.64 -9.67 14.18
C MET A 143 2.14 -9.91 15.61
N GLY A 144 3.45 -10.13 15.78
CA GLY A 144 4.07 -10.34 17.08
C GLY A 144 3.91 -9.12 18.00
N LEU A 145 4.24 -7.92 17.51
CA LEU A 145 4.09 -6.69 18.28
C LEU A 145 2.63 -6.40 18.63
N ALA A 146 1.69 -6.62 17.72
CA ALA A 146 0.28 -6.38 17.98
C ALA A 146 -0.26 -7.32 19.07
N LEU A 147 0.13 -8.59 19.06
CA LEU A 147 -0.23 -9.56 20.10
C LEU A 147 0.38 -9.17 21.46
N LEU A 148 1.67 -8.82 21.50
CA LEU A 148 2.35 -8.39 22.74
C LEU A 148 1.72 -7.13 23.33
N LEU A 149 1.47 -6.12 22.49
CA LEU A 149 0.82 -4.88 22.91
C LEU A 149 -0.62 -5.13 23.37
N GLN A 150 -1.36 -6.01 22.69
CA GLN A 150 -2.72 -6.36 23.08
C GLN A 150 -2.75 -7.03 24.46
N VAL A 151 -1.82 -7.93 24.78
CA VAL A 151 -1.72 -8.54 26.11
C VAL A 151 -1.43 -7.48 27.18
N SER A 152 -0.47 -6.60 26.92
CA SER A 152 -0.13 -5.50 27.84
C SER A 152 -1.28 -4.51 28.07
N MET A 153 -2.03 -4.17 27.02
CA MET A 153 -3.17 -3.26 27.09
C MET A 153 -4.46 -3.93 27.59
N GLY A 154 -4.62 -5.24 27.38
CA GLY A 154 -5.75 -6.04 27.84
C GLY A 154 -5.76 -6.21 29.35
N SER A 155 -4.58 -6.33 29.98
CA SER A 155 -4.43 -6.41 31.45
C SER A 155 -4.97 -5.18 32.18
N LYS A 156 -4.91 -3.99 31.56
CA LYS A 156 -5.41 -2.74 32.17
C LYS A 156 -6.94 -2.61 32.24
N ASN A 157 -7.72 -3.50 31.62
CA ASN A 157 -9.19 -3.41 31.59
C ASN A 157 -9.91 -4.37 32.56
N VAL A 158 -9.18 -5.12 33.42
CA VAL A 158 -9.79 -6.06 34.39
C VAL A 158 -9.93 -5.44 35.79
N VAL A 159 -9.48 -4.20 36.00
CA VAL A 159 -9.68 -3.47 37.25
C VAL A 159 -10.51 -2.22 36.97
N LYS A 160 -11.82 -2.40 36.86
CA LYS A 160 -12.81 -1.35 37.10
C LYS A 160 -14.09 -1.96 37.65
#